data_AF-A0A662SU27-F1
#
_entry.id   AF-A0A662SU27-F1
#
_cell.length_a   1.000
_cell.length_b   1.000
_cell.length_c   1.000
_cell.angle_alpha   90.00
_cell.angle_beta   90.00
_cell.angle_gamma   90.00
#
_symmetry.space_group_name_H-M   'P 1'
#
loop_
_entity.id
_entity.type
_entity.pdbx_description
1 polymer ?
#
loop_
_entity_poly.entity_id
_entity_poly.type
_entity_poly.pdbx_seq_one_letter_code
_entity_poly.pdbx_strand_id
1 'polypeptide(L)'
;MELTAEESWLSLVKAFEAELKQRLRSRLKGIIARSSSDDLVYESNVLVVVDRADLEAIRAVVEAASAAQERTGLEGLSPMTVPQEDRHVIKVFT
;
A
#
# COMPACT_ATOMS: atom_id res chain seq x y z
N MET A 1 20.72 -15.19 -6.96
CA MET A 1 20.93 -13.73 -7.00
C MET A 1 20.09 -13.14 -5.89
N GLU A 2 20.71 -12.41 -4.99
CA GLU A 2 20.03 -11.68 -3.91
C GLU A 2 19.50 -10.36 -4.50
N LEU A 3 18.27 -9.98 -4.16
CA LEU A 3 17.67 -8.72 -4.64
C LEU A 3 18.32 -7.56 -3.88
N THR A 4 18.49 -6.42 -4.56
CA THR A 4 18.79 -5.17 -3.86
C THR A 4 17.60 -4.75 -2.99
N ALA A 5 17.84 -3.84 -2.02
CA ALA A 5 16.77 -3.30 -1.19
C ALA A 5 15.69 -2.59 -2.03
N GLU A 6 16.10 -1.86 -3.08
CA GLU A 6 15.18 -1.19 -4.01
C GLU A 6 14.34 -2.19 -4.82
N GLU A 7 14.96 -3.24 -5.36
CA GLU A 7 14.25 -4.29 -6.09
C GLU A 7 13.28 -5.06 -5.18
N SER A 8 13.68 -5.31 -3.93
CA SER A 8 12.85 -5.96 -2.92
C SER A 8 11.62 -5.09 -2.62
N TRP A 9 11.81 -3.81 -2.33
CA TRP A 9 10.72 -2.88 -2.09
C TRP A 9 9.77 -2.79 -3.29
N LEU A 10 10.31 -2.62 -4.49
CA LEU A 10 9.49 -2.56 -5.71
C LEU A 10 8.69 -3.84 -5.94
N SER A 11 9.28 -5.01 -5.65
CA SER A 11 8.61 -6.31 -5.74
C SER A 11 7.45 -6.39 -4.73
N LEU A 12 7.67 -5.95 -3.49
CA LEU A 12 6.66 -5.93 -2.44
C LEU A 12 5.49 -4.99 -2.77
N VAL A 13 5.77 -3.78 -3.25
CA VAL A 13 4.75 -2.82 -3.67
C VAL A 13 3.92 -3.35 -4.85
N LYS A 14 4.57 -3.98 -5.85
CA LYS A 14 3.85 -4.59 -7.00
C LYS A 14 2.96 -5.74 -6.56
N ALA A 15 3.44 -6.58 -5.64
CA ALA A 15 2.64 -7.64 -5.06
C ALA A 15 1.43 -7.06 -4.31
N PHE A 16 1.62 -6.03 -3.52
CA PHE A 16 0.54 -5.36 -2.80
C PHE A 16 -0.49 -4.72 -3.74
N GLU A 17 -0.04 -4.02 -4.77
CA GLU A 17 -0.93 -3.46 -5.80
C GLU A 17 -1.81 -4.53 -6.46
N ALA A 18 -1.24 -5.71 -6.77
CA ALA A 18 -1.99 -6.82 -7.35
C ALA A 18 -3.10 -7.33 -6.40
N GLU A 19 -2.80 -7.47 -5.11
CA GLU A 19 -3.79 -7.86 -4.09
C GLU A 19 -4.91 -6.81 -3.95
N LEU A 20 -4.55 -5.53 -3.88
CA LEU A 20 -5.50 -4.43 -3.77
C LEU A 20 -6.45 -4.38 -4.96
N LYS A 21 -5.93 -4.54 -6.19
CA LYS A 21 -6.76 -4.55 -7.42
C LYS A 21 -7.79 -5.66 -7.41
N GLN A 22 -7.44 -6.85 -6.92
CA GLN A 22 -8.37 -7.98 -6.84
C GLN A 22 -9.46 -7.78 -5.77
N ARG A 23 -9.06 -7.26 -4.60
CA ARG A 23 -9.92 -7.13 -3.42
C ARG A 23 -10.83 -5.90 -3.47
N LEU A 24 -10.28 -4.74 -3.82
CA LEU A 24 -11.01 -3.46 -3.79
C LEU A 24 -11.68 -3.12 -5.13
N ARG A 25 -11.18 -3.64 -6.26
CA ARG A 25 -11.76 -3.44 -7.59
C ARG A 25 -12.01 -1.95 -7.88
N SER A 26 -13.25 -1.57 -8.17
CA SER A 26 -13.66 -0.18 -8.45
C SER A 26 -13.53 0.77 -7.26
N ARG A 27 -13.41 0.25 -6.03
CA ARG A 27 -13.21 1.07 -4.83
C ARG A 27 -11.80 1.64 -4.74
N LEU A 28 -10.80 0.98 -5.33
CA LEU A 28 -9.43 1.47 -5.38
C LEU A 28 -9.32 2.65 -6.36
N LYS A 29 -8.86 3.80 -5.86
CA LYS A 29 -8.70 5.03 -6.65
C LYS A 29 -7.25 5.37 -6.92
N GLY A 30 -6.33 4.93 -6.08
CA GLY A 30 -4.91 5.17 -6.26
C GLY A 30 -4.06 4.47 -5.21
N ILE A 31 -2.79 4.28 -5.53
CA ILE A 31 -1.75 3.79 -4.64
C ILE A 31 -0.56 4.73 -4.79
N ILE A 32 -0.06 5.26 -3.67
CA ILE A 32 1.15 6.08 -3.64
C ILE A 32 2.13 5.40 -2.69
N ALA A 33 3.17 4.79 -3.25
CA ALA A 33 4.24 4.16 -2.48
C ALA A 33 5.42 5.11 -2.34
N ARG A 34 6.05 5.09 -1.16
CA ARG A 34 7.29 5.81 -0.88
C ARG A 34 8.48 5.12 -1.56
N SER A 35 9.65 5.75 -1.54
CA SER A 35 10.82 5.24 -2.28
C SER A 35 11.45 3.99 -1.67
N SER A 36 11.23 3.74 -0.38
CA SER A 36 11.70 2.56 0.34
C SER A 36 10.76 2.22 1.51
N SER A 37 10.98 1.06 2.15
CA SER A 37 10.28 0.66 3.37
C SER A 37 10.49 1.62 4.54
N ASP A 38 11.63 2.32 4.57
CA ASP A 38 12.04 3.15 5.70
C ASP A 38 11.63 4.62 5.55
N ASP A 39 11.16 5.02 4.36
CA ASP A 39 10.61 6.35 4.09
C ASP A 39 9.15 6.41 4.59
N LEU A 40 8.99 6.78 5.87
CA LEU A 40 7.70 6.79 6.56
C LEU A 40 7.08 8.19 6.64
N VAL A 41 5.79 8.26 6.35
CA VAL A 41 4.91 9.41 6.56
C VAL A 41 3.73 8.93 7.40
N TYR A 42 3.51 9.52 8.58
CA TYR A 42 2.53 9.03 9.55
C TYR A 42 2.68 7.52 9.82
N GLU A 43 3.93 7.07 10.03
CA GLU A 43 4.27 5.65 10.28
C GLU A 43 3.91 4.69 9.14
N SER A 44 3.60 5.24 7.96
CA SER A 44 3.16 4.50 6.78
C SER A 44 4.05 4.83 5.57
N ASN A 45 4.32 3.85 4.72
CA ASN A 45 5.11 3.99 3.50
C ASN A 45 4.31 3.73 2.22
N VAL A 46 3.01 3.41 2.35
CA VAL A 46 2.08 3.34 1.22
C VAL A 46 0.76 4.01 1.58
N LEU A 47 0.27 4.89 0.72
CA LEU A 47 -1.08 5.42 0.80
C LEU A 47 -1.98 4.67 -0.16
N VAL A 48 -3.06 4.10 0.35
CA VAL A 48 -4.13 3.49 -0.44
C VAL A 48 -5.33 4.43 -0.45
N VAL A 49 -5.64 4.96 -1.63
CA VAL A 49 -6.76 5.88 -1.84
C VAL A 49 -7.97 5.08 -2.31
N VAL A 50 -9.09 5.21 -1.60
CA VAL A 50 -10.35 4.52 -1.90
C VAL A 50 -11.52 5.49 -2.08
N ASP A 51 -12.64 5.02 -2.64
CA ASP A 51 -13.88 5.80 -2.67
C ASP A 51 -14.42 6.13 -1.28
N ARG A 52 -14.31 5.18 -0.35
CA ARG A 52 -14.72 5.31 1.04
C ARG A 52 -13.83 4.46 1.95
N ALA A 53 -13.21 5.08 2.94
CA ALA A 53 -12.38 4.42 3.94
C ALA A 53 -13.23 3.85 5.10
N ASP A 54 -14.06 2.86 4.80
CA ASP A 54 -14.80 2.11 5.81
C ASP A 54 -14.03 0.85 6.27
N LEU A 55 -14.60 0.14 7.25
CA LEU A 55 -13.97 -1.04 7.84
C LEU A 55 -13.72 -2.16 6.83
N GLU A 56 -14.56 -2.29 5.80
CA GLU A 56 -14.38 -3.28 4.73
C GLU A 56 -13.15 -2.93 3.90
N ALA A 57 -13.02 -1.67 3.47
CA ALA A 57 -11.85 -1.21 2.74
C ALA A 57 -10.56 -1.35 3.58
N ILE A 58 -10.60 -0.94 4.85
CA ILE A 58 -9.44 -1.04 5.75
C ILE A 58 -9.02 -2.51 5.93
N ARG A 59 -9.96 -3.43 6.17
CA ARG A 59 -9.66 -4.87 6.27
C ARG A 59 -9.07 -5.42 4.98
N ALA A 60 -9.66 -5.09 3.83
CA ALA A 60 -9.14 -5.52 2.54
C ALA A 60 -7.70 -5.04 2.30
N VAL A 61 -7.35 -3.83 2.74
CA VAL A 61 -5.98 -3.28 2.66
C VAL A 61 -5.02 -4.04 3.59
N VAL A 62 -5.41 -4.31 4.83
CA VAL A 62 -4.58 -5.07 5.79
C VAL A 62 -4.33 -6.49 5.27
N GLU A 63 -5.37 -7.17 4.79
CA GLU A 63 -5.25 -8.53 4.25
C GLU A 63 -4.43 -8.55 2.95
N ALA A 64 -4.54 -7.53 2.09
CA ALA A 64 -3.71 -7.38 0.91
C ALA A 64 -2.23 -7.22 1.28
N ALA A 65 -1.93 -6.46 2.35
CA ALA A 65 -0.57 -6.28 2.83
C ALA A 65 0.03 -7.58 3.36
N SER A 66 -0.73 -8.32 4.18
CA SER A 66 -0.32 -9.65 4.67
C SER A 66 -0.02 -10.59 3.50
N ALA A 67 -0.95 -10.72 2.55
CA ALA A 67 -0.80 -11.60 1.39
C ALA A 67 0.40 -11.21 0.50
N ALA A 68 0.67 -9.91 0.35
CA ALA A 68 1.84 -9.45 -0.40
C ALA A 68 3.14 -9.84 0.28
N GLN A 69 3.25 -9.61 1.60
CA GLN A 69 4.44 -9.96 2.39
C GLN A 69 4.65 -11.48 2.44
N GLU A 70 3.59 -12.26 2.64
CA GLU A 70 3.64 -13.73 2.60
C GLU A 70 4.10 -14.26 1.24
N ARG A 71 3.61 -13.66 0.15
CA ARG A 71 3.96 -14.10 -1.21
C ARG A 71 5.41 -13.78 -1.59
N THR A 72 5.93 -12.64 -1.15
CA THR A 72 7.30 -12.21 -1.50
C THR A 72 8.33 -12.66 -0.47
N GLY A 73 7.92 -13.00 0.74
CA GLY A 73 8.82 -13.23 1.88
C GLY A 73 9.47 -11.94 2.40
N LEU A 74 8.95 -10.77 2.02
CA LEU A 74 9.48 -9.46 2.39
C LEU A 74 8.57 -8.78 3.41
N GLU A 75 9.17 -8.05 4.35
CA GLU A 75 8.46 -7.29 5.38
C GLU A 75 8.60 -5.77 5.18
N GLY A 76 7.96 -5.00 6.05
CA GLY A 76 8.10 -3.55 6.11
C GLY A 76 7.05 -2.78 5.32
N LEU A 77 6.03 -3.45 4.76
CA LEU A 77 4.91 -2.76 4.13
C LEU A 77 3.94 -2.23 5.21
N SER A 78 3.79 -0.91 5.29
CA SER A 78 2.90 -0.24 6.24
C SER A 78 1.92 0.67 5.49
N PRO A 79 0.73 0.18 5.13
CA PRO A 79 -0.24 0.96 4.37
C PRO A 79 -1.19 1.78 5.25
N MET A 80 -1.51 2.99 4.80
CA MET A 80 -2.59 3.81 5.33
C MET A 80 -3.73 3.92 4.31
N THR A 81 -4.98 3.75 4.75
CA THR A 81 -6.16 3.84 3.89
C THR A 81 -6.84 5.19 4.08
N VAL A 82 -7.08 5.92 2.98
CA VAL A 82 -7.74 7.22 3.01
C VAL A 82 -8.81 7.35 1.93
N PRO A 83 -9.87 8.13 2.16
CA PRO A 83 -10.82 8.47 1.10
C PRO A 83 -10.19 9.47 0.12
N GLN A 84 -10.60 9.45 -1.15
CA GLN A 84 -10.07 10.35 -2.20
C GLN A 84 -10.25 11.85 -1.87
N GLU A 85 -11.20 12.19 -1.00
CA GLU A 85 -11.48 13.56 -0.55
C GLU A 85 -10.42 14.09 0.42
N ASP A 86 -9.60 13.22 1.02
CA ASP A 86 -8.51 13.62 1.92
C ASP A 86 -7.29 14.12 1.16
N ARG A 87 -7.46 15.27 0.53
CA ARG A 87 -6.43 15.94 -0.28
C ARG A 87 -5.19 16.32 0.54
N HIS A 88 -5.34 16.54 1.85
CA HIS A 88 -4.23 16.90 2.70
C HIS A 88 -3.25 15.74 2.81
N VAL A 89 -3.73 14.55 3.19
CA VAL A 89 -2.87 13.38 3.35
C VAL A 89 -2.26 12.96 2.00
N ILE A 90 -3.05 12.98 0.92
CA ILE A 90 -2.54 12.69 -0.43
C ILE A 90 -1.35 13.58 -0.78
N LYS A 91 -1.43 14.90 -0.50
CA LYS A 91 -0.37 15.85 -0.79
C LYS A 91 0.90 15.62 0.04
N VAL A 92 0.79 15.11 1.26
CA VAL A 92 1.98 14.81 2.10
C VAL A 92 2.74 13.60 1.54
N PHE A 93 2.04 12.68 0.86
CA PHE A 93 2.64 11.48 0.27
C PHE A 93 3.27 11.69 -1.11
N THR A 94 2.92 12.76 -1.84
CA THR A 94 3.42 13.10 -3.19
C THR A 94 4.48 14.18 -3.17
#